data_AF-A0A139DAX3-F1
#
_entry.id   AF-A0A139DAX3-F1
#
_cell.length_a   1.000
_cell.length_b   1.000
_cell.length_c   1.000
_cell.angle_alpha   90.00
_cell.angle_beta   90.00
_cell.angle_gamma   90.00
#
_symmetry.space_group_name_H-M   'P 1'
#
loop_
_entity.id
_entity.type
_entity.pdbx_description
1 polymer ?
#
loop_
_entity_poly.entity_id
_entity_poly.type
_entity_poly.pdbx_seq_one_letter_code
_entity_poly.pdbx_strand_id
1 'polypeptide(L)' 'MAKNFIGLDTEKTEQLASALNDLLSNYQIFYMNVRGYHWNIKGDNFFELHVKFEELYD' A
#
# COMPACT_ATOMS: atom_id res chain seq x y z
N MET A 1 27.30 -5.21 17.62
CA MET A 1 26.61 -5.16 16.32
C MET A 1 26.83 -3.78 15.71
N ALA A 2 27.01 -3.68 14.40
CA ALA A 2 27.16 -2.38 13.74
C ALA A 2 25.88 -1.56 13.87
N LYS A 3 26.01 -0.24 14.01
CA LYS A 3 24.88 0.68 13.99
C LYS A 3 24.84 1.42 12.66
N ASN A 4 23.65 1.65 12.13
CA ASN A 4 23.44 2.45 10.92
C ASN A 4 23.45 3.97 11.22
N PHE A 5 23.24 4.80 10.19
CA PHE A 5 23.29 6.27 10.29
C PHE A 5 22.27 6.87 11.28
N ILE A 6 21.16 6.18 11.54
CA ILE A 6 20.13 6.59 12.51
C ILE A 6 20.32 5.95 13.90
N GLY A 7 21.45 5.27 14.12
CA GLY A 7 21.83 4.71 15.42
C GLY A 7 21.17 3.37 15.77
N LEU A 8 20.48 2.73 14.81
CA LEU A 8 19.83 1.44 15.00
C LEU A 8 20.76 0.29 14.61
N ASP A 9 20.46 -0.90 15.12
CA ASP A 9 21.16 -2.13 14.76
C ASP A 9 21.05 -2.42 13.25
N THR A 10 22.19 -2.58 12.57
CA THR A 10 22.20 -2.70 11.09
C THR A 10 21.48 -3.96 10.62
N GLU A 11 21.77 -5.13 11.19
CA GLU A 11 21.21 -6.42 10.74
C GLU A 11 19.69 -6.46 10.95
N LYS A 12 19.21 -6.05 12.13
CA LYS A 12 17.76 -5.98 12.39
C LYS A 12 17.06 -4.97 11.49
N THR A 13 17.72 -3.85 11.18
CA THR A 13 17.13 -2.83 10.31
C THR A 13 17.05 -3.32 8.86
N GLU A 14 18.04 -4.07 8.37
CA GLU A 14 18.01 -4.66 7.03
C GLU A 14 16.87 -5.68 6.88
N GLN A 15 16.68 -6.55 7.87
CA GLN A 15 15.56 -7.50 7.89
C GLN A 15 14.20 -6.78 7.90
N LEU A 16 14.07 -5.74 8.72
CA LEU A 16 12.86 -4.92 8.76
C LEU A 16 12.61 -4.19 7.43
N ALA A 17 13.66 -3.60 6.84
CA ALA A 17 13.55 -2.92 5.55
C ALA A 17 13.11 -3.88 4.44
N SER A 18 13.60 -5.12 4.44
CA SER A 18 13.14 -6.16 3.50
C SER A 18 11.65 -6.44 3.67
N ALA A 19 11.17 -6.65 4.89
CA ALA A 19 9.75 -6.90 5.14
C ALA A 19 8.87 -5.68 4.79
N LEU A 20 9.36 -4.47 5.00
CA LEU A 20 8.68 -3.25 4.58
C LEU A 20 8.60 -3.09 3.06
N ASN A 21 9.59 -3.55 2.31
CA ASN A 21 9.55 -3.57 0.84
C ASN A 21 8.48 -4.54 0.30
N ASP A 22 8.32 -5.70 0.93
CA ASP A 22 7.24 -6.63 0.58
C ASP A 22 5.87 -6.00 0.87
N LEU A 23 5.73 -5.35 2.04
CA LEU A 23 4.52 -4.61 2.39
C LEU A 23 4.23 -3.50 1.38
N LEU A 24 5.24 -2.69 1.02
CA LEU A 24 5.11 -1.63 0.04
C LEU A 24 4.64 -2.17 -1.32
N SER A 25 5.21 -3.29 -1.77
CA SER A 25 4.83 -3.94 -3.03
C SER A 25 3.36 -4.38 -3.02
N ASN A 26 2.89 -4.96 -1.90
CA ASN A 26 1.49 -5.31 -1.71
C ASN A 26 0.57 -4.07 -1.74
N TYR A 27 0.99 -2.97 -1.10
CA TYR A 27 0.22 -1.72 -1.12
C TYR A 27 0.13 -1.11 -2.52
N GLN A 28 1.18 -1.19 -3.34
CA GLN A 28 1.15 -0.70 -4.72
C GLN A 28 0.14 -1.47 -5.59
N ILE A 29 0.11 -2.80 -5.46
CA ILE A 29 -0.88 -3.63 -6.15
C ILE A 29 -2.28 -3.34 -5.64
N PHE A 30 -2.47 -3.25 -4.31
CA PHE A 30 -3.74 -2.91 -3.71
C PHE A 30 -4.27 -1.57 -4.22
N TYR A 31 -3.44 -0.52 -4.21
CA TYR A 31 -3.77 0.80 -4.74
C TYR A 31 -4.28 0.74 -6.19
N MET A 32 -3.56 0.03 -7.07
CA MET A 32 -3.96 -0.10 -8.47
C MET A 32 -5.26 -0.89 -8.62
N ASN A 33 -5.48 -1.92 -7.79
CA ASN A 33 -6.72 -2.69 -7.78
C ASN A 33 -7.92 -1.83 -7.36
N VAL A 34 -7.79 -1.02 -6.31
CA VAL A 34 -8.87 -0.14 -5.85
C VAL A 34 -9.20 0.92 -6.90
N ARG A 35 -8.19 1.48 -7.60
CA ARG A 35 -8.44 2.32 -8.78
C ARG A 35 -9.19 1.59 -9.88
N GLY A 36 -8.83 0.33 -10.12
CA GLY A 36 -9.57 -0.56 -11.00
C GLY A 36 -11.03 -0.71 -10.59
N TYR A 37 -11.34 -0.85 -9.30
CA TYR A 37 -12.71 -0.91 -8.79
C TYR A 37 -13.46 0.40 -9.01
N HIS A 38 -12.84 1.54 -8.70
CA HIS A 38 -13.41 2.87 -8.91
C HIS A 38 -13.77 3.12 -10.38
N TRP A 39 -12.89 2.81 -11.33
CA TRP A 39 -13.16 3.07 -12.75
C TRP A 39 -14.13 2.08 -13.39
N ASN A 40 -14.17 0.83 -12.92
CA ASN A 40 -14.91 -0.23 -13.61
C ASN A 40 -16.25 -0.62 -12.96
N ILE A 41 -16.60 -0.06 -11.79
CA ILE A 41 -17.89 -0.32 -11.13
C ILE A 41 -19.08 0.08 -12.01
N LYS A 42 -20.17 -0.70 -11.94
CA LYS A 42 -21.42 -0.54 -12.69
C LYS A 42 -22.60 -1.01 -11.84
N GLY A 43 -23.82 -0.66 -12.25
CA GLY A 43 -25.06 -1.06 -11.58
C GLY A 43 -25.59 -0.01 -10.61
N ASP A 44 -26.65 -0.35 -9.87
CA ASP A 44 -27.45 0.60 -9.09
C ASP A 44 -26.65 1.32 -7.99
N ASN A 45 -25.56 0.70 -7.51
CA ASN A 45 -24.69 1.25 -6.48
C ASN A 45 -23.50 2.07 -7.04
N PHE A 46 -23.52 2.42 -8.33
CA PHE A 46 -22.41 3.10 -9.00
C PHE A 46 -21.91 4.33 -8.23
N PHE A 47 -22.79 5.28 -7.92
CA PHE A 47 -22.39 6.56 -7.32
C PHE A 47 -21.81 6.40 -5.91
N GLU A 48 -22.41 5.53 -5.09
CA GLU A 48 -21.93 5.28 -3.73
C GLU A 48 -20.55 4.61 -3.73
N LEU A 49 -20.41 3.52 -4.50
CA LEU A 49 -19.18 2.73 -4.50
C LEU A 49 -18.05 3.42 -5.26
N HIS A 50 -18.35 4.16 -6.33
CA HIS A 50 -17.35 4.93 -7.07
C HIS A 50 -16.63 5.92 -6.15
N VAL A 51 -17.38 6.74 -5.40
CA VAL A 51 -16.79 7.70 -4.44
C VAL A 51 -16.10 6.95 -3.29
N LYS A 52 -16.68 5.83 -2.81
CA LYS A 52 -16.06 5.07 -1.73
C LYS A 52 -14.71 4.47 -2.11
N PHE A 53 -14.55 4.00 -3.35
CA PHE A 53 -13.28 3.47 -3.84
C PHE A 53 -12.23 4.56 -4.02
N GLU A 54 -12.63 5.78 -4.40
CA GLU A 54 -11.72 6.95 -4.45
C GLU A 54 -11.16 7.28 -3.07
N GLU A 55 -12.02 7.36 -2.06
CA GLU A 55 -11.62 7.57 -0.65
C GLU A 55 -10.58 6.55 -0.15
N LEU A 56 -10.55 5.34 -0.70
CA LEU A 56 -9.64 4.28 -0.25
C LEU A 56 -8.24 4.37 -0.89
N TYR A 57 -8.05 5.14 -1.96
CA TYR A 57 -6.74 5.28 -2.60
C TYR A 57 -6.18 6.71 -2.64
N ASP A 58 -6.98 7.71 -2.30
CA ASP A 58 -6.53 9.10 -2.14
C ASP A 58 -5.81 9.32 -0.80
#